data_AF-A0A382Z6L0-F1
#
_entry.id   AF-A0A382Z6L0-F1
#
_cell.length_a   1.000
_cell.length_b   1.000
_cell.length_c   1.000
_cell.angle_alpha   90.00
_cell.angle_beta   90.00
_cell.angle_gamma   90.00
#
_symmetry.space_group_name_H-M   'P 1'
#
loop_
_entity.id
_entity.type
_entity.pdbx_description
1 polymer ?
#
loop_
_entity_poly.entity_id
_entity_poly.type
_entity_poly.pdbx_seq_one_letter_code
_entity_poly.pdbx_strand_id
1 'polypeptide(L)'
;REWVNGNLEHVNKHSGGRVGYLHIPDMDTEGIAEFHRGFLSQVDREGLIIDARFNAGGWVSPLILEKLTHRHLGYDVPRWGSPESYPYHTLRGHLVLITNQFTGSDGDMFTTSFKQLKLGKVIGKRTWGGVVGIDGRSQLVDGTTTTQPQFSIWFHHAGWSVENYGVDPDLYVEDPPQGYTALKDPQLEKALEVMLTLLKEKPVPAMAELLPSRTPDGSR
;
A
#
# COMPACT_ATOMS: atom_id res chain seq x y z
N ARG A 1 5.01 5.51 15.72
CA ARG A 1 3.66 6.05 15.47
C ARG A 1 3.64 7.55 15.16
N GLU A 2 4.37 8.41 15.88
CA GLU A 2 4.40 9.86 15.61
C GLU A 2 4.73 10.20 14.15
N TRP A 3 5.76 9.57 13.58
CA TRP A 3 6.11 9.74 12.16
C TRP A 3 4.96 9.40 11.20
N VAL A 4 4.27 8.27 11.42
CA VAL A 4 3.11 7.85 10.61
C VAL A 4 1.97 8.86 10.72
N ASN A 5 1.68 9.34 11.93
CA ASN A 5 0.63 10.33 12.15
C ASN A 5 0.98 11.68 11.50
N GLY A 6 2.23 12.12 11.59
CA GLY A 6 2.68 13.35 10.92
C GLY A 6 2.53 13.26 9.40
N ASN A 7 2.87 12.13 8.80
CA ASN A 7 2.68 11.89 7.36
C ASN A 7 1.19 11.84 6.99
N LEU A 8 0.36 11.18 7.81
CA LEU A 8 -1.09 11.15 7.62
C LEU A 8 -1.69 12.56 7.66
N GLU A 9 -1.34 13.36 8.66
CA GLU A 9 -1.80 14.75 8.79
C GLU A 9 -1.32 15.61 7.62
N HIS A 10 -0.07 15.44 7.20
CA HIS A 10 0.50 16.11 6.05
C HIS A 10 -0.28 15.80 4.77
N VAL A 11 -0.50 14.52 4.46
CA VAL A 11 -1.26 14.09 3.27
C VAL A 11 -2.71 14.58 3.33
N ASN A 12 -3.36 14.45 4.49
CA ASN A 12 -4.73 14.90 4.70
C ASN A 12 -4.86 16.41 4.46
N LYS A 13 -3.95 17.22 5.02
CA LYS A 13 -3.94 18.68 4.87
C LYS A 13 -3.74 19.11 3.42
N HIS A 14 -2.73 18.56 2.74
CA HIS A 14 -2.35 19.00 1.40
C HIS A 14 -3.24 18.41 0.29
N SER A 15 -4.01 17.36 0.58
CA SER A 15 -5.03 16.83 -0.34
C SER A 15 -6.45 17.36 -0.07
N GLY A 16 -6.66 18.17 0.98
CA GLY A 16 -7.99 18.57 1.42
C GLY A 16 -8.86 17.38 1.88
N GLY A 17 -8.23 16.33 2.42
CA GLY A 17 -8.88 15.11 2.86
C GLY A 17 -9.33 14.15 1.76
N ARG A 18 -8.90 14.37 0.51
CA ARG A 18 -9.24 13.49 -0.61
C ARG A 18 -8.34 12.25 -0.69
N VAL A 19 -7.12 12.34 -0.15
CA VAL A 19 -6.12 11.27 -0.19
C VAL A 19 -5.88 10.74 1.22
N GLY A 20 -5.93 9.43 1.39
CA GLY A 20 -5.53 8.73 2.60
C GLY A 20 -4.06 8.32 2.57
N TYR A 21 -3.53 8.01 3.74
CA TYR A 21 -2.17 7.50 3.93
C TYR A 21 -2.20 6.33 4.91
N LEU A 22 -1.42 5.29 4.63
CA LEU A 22 -1.12 4.23 5.59
C LEU A 22 0.33 3.79 5.43
N HIS A 23 0.94 3.37 6.53
CA HIS A 23 2.28 2.78 6.55
C HIS A 23 2.20 1.31 6.93
N ILE A 24 2.97 0.47 6.24
CA ILE A 24 3.07 -0.97 6.50
C ILE A 24 4.52 -1.26 6.95
N PRO A 25 4.78 -1.40 8.26
CA PRO A 25 6.14 -1.48 8.82
C PRO A 25 6.86 -2.81 8.58
N ASP A 26 6.12 -3.89 8.36
CA ASP A 26 6.63 -5.21 8.00
C ASP A 26 5.55 -5.99 7.25
N MET A 27 5.81 -7.25 6.89
CA MET A 27 4.79 -8.16 6.37
C MET A 27 4.51 -9.29 7.36
N ASP A 28 4.56 -8.99 8.65
CA ASP A 28 4.27 -9.91 9.75
C ASP A 28 2.93 -9.49 10.40
N THR A 29 2.70 -9.98 11.60
CA THR A 29 1.55 -9.73 12.47
C THR A 29 1.34 -8.25 12.78
N GLU A 30 2.40 -7.46 12.96
CA GLU A 30 2.28 -6.00 13.16
C GLU A 30 1.82 -5.31 11.88
N GLY A 31 2.44 -5.64 10.74
CA GLY A 31 2.14 -5.08 9.43
C GLY A 31 0.69 -5.29 9.02
N ILE A 32 0.16 -6.51 9.17
CA ILE A 32 -1.26 -6.76 8.84
C ILE A 32 -2.22 -6.04 9.80
N ALA A 33 -1.85 -5.90 11.07
CA ALA A 33 -2.67 -5.18 12.05
C ALA A 33 -2.70 -3.67 11.77
N GLU A 34 -1.55 -3.05 11.47
CA GLU A 34 -1.46 -1.64 11.07
C GLU A 34 -2.15 -1.40 9.72
N PHE A 35 -1.99 -2.31 8.74
CA PHE A 35 -2.72 -2.27 7.48
C PHE A 35 -4.24 -2.28 7.71
N HIS A 36 -4.77 -3.25 8.46
CA HIS A 36 -6.21 -3.34 8.68
C HIS A 36 -6.77 -2.09 9.38
N ARG A 37 -6.09 -1.59 10.42
CA ARG A 37 -6.51 -0.38 11.14
C ARG A 37 -6.47 0.87 10.26
N GLY A 38 -5.36 1.06 9.54
CA GLY A 38 -5.16 2.21 8.65
C GLY A 38 -6.14 2.17 7.49
N PHE A 39 -6.23 1.03 6.80
CA PHE A 39 -7.03 0.85 5.60
C PHE A 39 -8.52 1.14 5.85
N LEU A 40 -9.11 0.59 6.91
CA LEU A 40 -10.53 0.84 7.21
C LEU A 40 -10.85 2.33 7.45
N SER A 41 -9.90 3.10 8.00
CA SER A 41 -10.09 4.54 8.23
C SER A 41 -9.91 5.40 6.96
N GLN A 42 -9.30 4.84 5.91
CA GLN A 42 -8.93 5.56 4.69
C GLN A 42 -9.58 5.01 3.42
N VAL A 43 -10.35 3.92 3.50
CA VAL A 43 -10.89 3.21 2.32
C VAL A 43 -11.89 4.04 1.50
N ASP A 44 -12.55 5.01 2.12
CA ASP A 44 -13.52 5.88 1.47
C ASP A 44 -12.89 7.12 0.81
N ARG A 45 -11.55 7.25 0.87
CA ARG A 45 -10.80 8.33 0.20
C ARG A 45 -10.75 8.08 -1.31
N GLU A 46 -10.58 9.15 -2.08
CA GLU A 46 -10.48 9.08 -3.54
C GLU A 46 -9.10 8.55 -4.00
N GLY A 47 -8.11 8.57 -3.12
CA GLY A 47 -6.82 7.93 -3.34
C GLY A 47 -6.21 7.47 -2.03
N LEU A 48 -5.35 6.46 -2.10
CA LEU A 48 -4.63 5.95 -0.94
C LEU A 48 -3.14 5.78 -1.28
N ILE A 49 -2.31 6.46 -0.49
CA ILE A 49 -0.86 6.28 -0.49
C ILE A 49 -0.52 5.18 0.52
N ILE A 50 0.09 4.12 0.01
CA ILE A 50 0.64 3.03 0.82
C ILE A 50 2.13 3.27 0.93
N ASP A 51 2.63 3.42 2.16
CA ASP A 51 4.04 3.59 2.45
C ASP A 51 4.62 2.27 2.96
N ALA A 52 5.46 1.63 2.14
CA ALA A 52 6.17 0.41 2.49
C ALA A 52 7.66 0.68 2.75
N ARG A 53 8.07 1.95 2.93
CA ARG A 53 9.43 2.30 3.33
C ARG A 53 9.74 1.66 4.68
N PHE A 54 10.97 1.15 4.81
CA PHE A 54 11.44 0.44 6.01
C PHE A 54 10.67 -0.86 6.32
N ASN A 55 9.94 -1.42 5.35
CA ASN A 55 9.23 -2.68 5.53
C ASN A 55 10.22 -3.85 5.67
N ALA A 56 10.22 -4.50 6.83
CA ALA A 56 11.19 -5.54 7.19
C ALA A 56 10.92 -6.93 6.57
N GLY A 57 9.84 -7.10 5.79
CA GLY A 57 9.44 -8.40 5.26
C GLY A 57 8.62 -9.23 6.24
N GLY A 58 8.40 -10.51 5.93
CA GLY A 58 7.47 -11.39 6.64
C GLY A 58 6.82 -12.38 5.68
N TRP A 59 5.50 -12.54 5.72
CA TRP A 59 4.75 -13.48 4.86
C TRP A 59 3.30 -13.07 4.53
N VAL A 60 2.81 -11.92 5.01
CA VAL A 60 1.40 -11.52 4.85
C VAL A 60 1.13 -10.68 3.60
N SER A 61 2.14 -10.39 2.76
CA SER A 61 1.93 -9.62 1.52
C SER A 61 0.81 -10.17 0.62
N PRO A 62 0.59 -11.50 0.48
CA PRO A 62 -0.50 -12.02 -0.33
C PRO A 62 -1.89 -11.61 0.19
N LEU A 63 -2.07 -11.55 1.50
CA LEU A 63 -3.34 -11.15 2.13
C LEU A 63 -3.64 -9.67 1.91
N ILE A 64 -2.60 -8.84 2.00
CA ILE A 64 -2.70 -7.40 1.73
C ILE A 64 -3.02 -7.17 0.25
N LEU A 65 -2.32 -7.85 -0.66
CA LEU A 65 -2.56 -7.77 -2.10
C LEU A 65 -3.98 -8.24 -2.46
N GLU A 66 -4.44 -9.34 -1.89
CA GLU A 66 -5.81 -9.84 -2.07
C GLU A 66 -6.82 -8.72 -1.76
N LYS A 67 -6.71 -8.09 -0.58
CA LYS A 67 -7.61 -7.01 -0.19
C LYS A 67 -7.53 -5.80 -1.13
N LEU A 68 -6.34 -5.40 -1.57
CA LEU A 68 -6.14 -4.27 -2.48
C LEU A 68 -6.62 -4.54 -3.91
N THR A 69 -6.73 -5.81 -4.32
CA THR A 69 -7.23 -6.19 -5.65
C THR A 69 -8.76 -6.23 -5.75
N HIS A 70 -9.47 -6.17 -4.62
CA HIS A 70 -10.93 -6.12 -4.61
C HIS A 70 -11.42 -4.94 -5.46
N ARG A 71 -12.40 -5.22 -6.33
CA ARG A 71 -13.04 -4.21 -7.16
C ARG A 71 -14.32 -3.75 -6.49
N HIS A 72 -14.52 -2.44 -6.43
CA HIS A 72 -15.78 -1.88 -5.95
C HIS A 72 -16.86 -2.16 -7.01
N LEU A 73 -17.83 -3.01 -6.69
CA LEU A 73 -18.85 -3.49 -7.63
C LEU A 73 -20.18 -2.75 -7.48
N GLY A 74 -20.41 -2.09 -6.35
CA GLY A 74 -21.63 -1.34 -6.09
C GLY A 74 -21.76 -0.98 -4.62
N TYR A 75 -23.00 -0.72 -4.20
CA TYR A 75 -23.31 -0.36 -2.83
C TYR A 75 -24.46 -1.19 -2.27
N ASP A 76 -24.37 -1.52 -0.99
CA ASP A 76 -25.56 -1.78 -0.19
C ASP A 76 -26.13 -0.43 0.29
N VAL A 77 -27.40 -0.17 0.02
CA VAL A 77 -28.05 1.13 0.27
C VAL A 77 -29.20 0.91 1.26
N PRO A 78 -28.95 1.13 2.57
CA PRO A 78 -29.95 0.85 3.59
C PRO A 78 -31.12 1.84 3.50
N ARG A 79 -32.23 1.51 4.17
CA ARG A 79 -33.36 2.43 4.33
C ARG A 79 -32.97 3.64 5.19
N TRP A 80 -32.10 3.43 6.16
CA TRP A 80 -31.59 4.41 7.12
C TRP A 80 -30.07 4.26 7.23
N GLY A 81 -29.34 5.38 7.24
CA GLY A 81 -27.87 5.38 7.28
C GLY A 81 -27.22 5.64 5.92
N SER A 82 -25.90 5.47 5.87
CA SER A 82 -25.09 5.72 4.69
C SER A 82 -24.95 4.46 3.83
N PRO A 83 -24.88 4.58 2.49
CA PRO A 83 -24.48 3.49 1.62
C PRO A 83 -23.12 2.91 2.01
N GLU A 84 -22.97 1.59 1.88
CA GLU A 84 -21.71 0.89 2.12
C GLU A 84 -21.23 0.21 0.83
N SER A 85 -19.92 0.12 0.65
CA SER A 85 -19.34 -0.53 -0.54
C SER A 85 -19.67 -2.03 -0.59
N TYR A 86 -19.85 -2.56 -1.80
CA TYR A 86 -19.91 -3.99 -2.06
C TYR A 86 -18.79 -4.41 -3.04
N PRO A 87 -17.91 -5.37 -2.66
CA PRO A 87 -17.77 -5.93 -1.32
C PRO A 87 -17.40 -4.88 -0.27
N TYR A 88 -17.70 -5.15 1.01
CA TYR A 88 -17.43 -4.22 2.11
C TYR A 88 -15.96 -3.81 2.21
N HIS A 89 -15.75 -2.53 2.52
CA HIS A 89 -14.44 -1.91 2.66
C HIS A 89 -13.59 -2.10 1.39
N THR A 90 -14.10 -1.66 0.25
CA THR A 90 -13.36 -1.69 -1.02
C THR A 90 -13.07 -0.28 -1.51
N LEU A 91 -11.78 0.02 -1.72
CA LEU A 91 -11.31 1.30 -2.23
C LEU A 91 -11.82 1.52 -3.66
N ARG A 92 -12.44 2.67 -3.90
CA ARG A 92 -12.84 3.14 -5.24
C ARG A 92 -11.75 3.92 -5.96
N GLY A 93 -10.84 4.46 -5.15
CA GLY A 93 -9.81 5.38 -5.55
C GLY A 93 -8.59 4.76 -6.19
N HIS A 94 -7.61 5.62 -6.45
CA HIS A 94 -6.31 5.23 -6.99
C HIS A 94 -5.36 4.82 -5.86
N LEU A 95 -4.40 3.94 -6.18
CA LEU A 95 -3.33 3.56 -5.28
C LEU A 95 -2.00 4.14 -5.76
N VAL A 96 -1.16 4.52 -4.81
CA VAL A 96 0.27 4.84 -5.02
C VAL A 96 1.05 4.15 -3.92
N LEU A 97 2.18 3.53 -4.28
CA LEU A 97 3.07 2.84 -3.35
C LEU A 97 4.38 3.61 -3.22
N ILE A 98 4.84 3.82 -1.99
CA ILE A 98 6.17 4.37 -1.68
C ILE A 98 7.07 3.23 -1.18
N THR A 99 8.29 3.15 -1.72
CA THR A 99 9.31 2.16 -1.32
C THR A 99 10.69 2.79 -1.20
N ASN A 100 11.57 2.15 -0.44
CA ASN A 100 12.98 2.54 -0.38
C ASN A 100 13.89 1.31 -0.25
N GLN A 101 15.20 1.54 -0.15
CA GLN A 101 16.21 0.49 -0.03
C GLN A 101 16.10 -0.36 1.25
N PHE A 102 15.22 0.02 2.19
CA PHE A 102 14.96 -0.72 3.42
C PHE A 102 13.67 -1.53 3.36
N THR A 103 12.92 -1.46 2.26
CA THR A 103 11.83 -2.38 1.94
C THR A 103 12.45 -3.70 1.48
N GLY A 104 12.19 -4.82 2.15
CA GLY A 104 12.90 -6.07 1.85
C GLY A 104 12.07 -7.35 2.03
N SER A 105 12.56 -8.44 1.45
CA SER A 105 11.98 -9.78 1.54
C SER A 105 10.53 -9.82 1.06
N ASP A 106 9.56 -10.14 1.90
CA ASP A 106 8.15 -10.10 1.49
C ASP A 106 7.69 -8.68 1.10
N GLY A 107 8.40 -7.63 1.53
CA GLY A 107 8.24 -6.26 1.01
C GLY A 107 8.71 -6.10 -0.45
N ASP A 108 9.77 -6.80 -0.86
CA ASP A 108 10.17 -6.88 -2.28
C ASP A 108 9.08 -7.60 -3.09
N MET A 109 8.58 -8.73 -2.55
CA MET A 109 7.51 -9.53 -3.17
C MET A 109 6.23 -8.71 -3.34
N PHE A 110 5.81 -7.98 -2.30
CA PHE A 110 4.70 -7.04 -2.36
C PHE A 110 4.89 -6.00 -3.47
N THR A 111 6.08 -5.40 -3.56
CA THR A 111 6.37 -4.34 -4.52
C THR A 111 6.31 -4.84 -5.97
N THR A 112 6.92 -5.98 -6.25
CA THR A 112 6.89 -6.56 -7.61
C THR A 112 5.48 -7.00 -8.01
N SER A 113 4.73 -7.60 -7.08
CA SER A 113 3.35 -8.01 -7.32
C SER A 113 2.40 -6.83 -7.47
N PHE A 114 2.58 -5.75 -6.70
CA PHE A 114 1.81 -4.51 -6.84
C PHE A 114 1.95 -3.92 -8.25
N LYS A 115 3.18 -3.94 -8.81
CA LYS A 115 3.45 -3.54 -10.20
C LYS A 115 2.84 -4.50 -11.21
N GLN A 116 3.01 -5.81 -11.01
CA GLN A 116 2.48 -6.85 -11.91
C GLN A 116 0.95 -6.78 -12.02
N LEU A 117 0.27 -6.56 -10.90
CA LEU A 117 -1.19 -6.41 -10.79
C LEU A 117 -1.68 -5.03 -11.27
N LYS A 118 -0.77 -4.12 -11.62
CA LYS A 118 -1.05 -2.76 -12.09
C LYS A 118 -1.96 -1.99 -11.11
N LEU A 119 -1.71 -2.14 -9.81
CA LEU A 119 -2.53 -1.50 -8.77
C LEU A 119 -2.32 0.01 -8.71
N GLY A 120 -1.10 0.46 -8.99
CA GLY A 120 -0.72 1.87 -8.91
C GLY A 120 0.72 2.11 -9.35
N LYS A 121 1.19 3.34 -9.19
CA LYS A 121 2.60 3.69 -9.41
C LYS A 121 3.43 3.42 -8.16
N VAL A 122 4.64 2.91 -8.34
CA VAL A 122 5.66 2.77 -7.29
C VAL A 122 6.63 3.93 -7.35
N ILE A 123 6.86 4.59 -6.22
CA ILE A 123 7.66 5.81 -6.10
C ILE A 123 8.71 5.60 -5.01
N GLY A 124 9.90 6.19 -5.19
CA GLY A 124 10.95 6.21 -4.18
C GLY A 124 12.24 5.59 -4.69
N LYS A 125 12.79 4.61 -3.98
CA LYS A 125 14.06 3.95 -4.35
C LYS A 125 13.88 2.45 -4.52
N ARG A 126 14.80 1.85 -5.27
CA ARG A 126 14.90 0.39 -5.43
C ARG A 126 14.92 -0.27 -4.05
N THR A 127 14.17 -1.35 -3.91
CA THR A 127 14.06 -2.15 -2.68
C THR A 127 15.32 -2.98 -2.42
N TRP A 128 15.37 -3.72 -1.30
CA TRP A 128 16.56 -4.43 -0.83
C TRP A 128 17.00 -5.59 -1.73
N GLY A 129 16.07 -6.43 -2.17
CA GLY A 129 16.36 -7.55 -3.08
C GLY A 129 16.82 -8.84 -2.41
N GLY A 130 16.30 -9.18 -1.24
CA GLY A 130 16.60 -10.46 -0.57
C GLY A 130 15.33 -11.29 -0.40
N VAL A 131 15.03 -12.15 -1.37
CA VAL A 131 13.76 -12.89 -1.51
C VAL A 131 13.91 -14.41 -1.51
N VAL A 132 15.06 -14.93 -1.04
CA VAL A 132 15.19 -16.35 -0.73
C VAL A 132 14.78 -16.60 0.72
N GLY A 133 13.61 -17.23 0.89
CA GLY A 133 13.02 -17.49 2.19
C GLY A 133 13.80 -18.50 3.04
N ILE A 134 13.53 -18.45 4.35
CA ILE A 134 14.13 -19.27 5.40
C ILE A 134 13.02 -19.95 6.23
N ASP A 135 13.30 -21.08 6.90
CA ASP A 135 12.35 -21.74 7.83
C ASP A 135 12.82 -21.79 9.29
N GLY A 136 14.04 -21.30 9.59
CA GLY A 136 14.55 -21.14 10.95
C GLY A 136 14.65 -22.42 11.78
N ARG A 137 14.59 -23.60 11.16
CA ARG A 137 14.48 -24.90 11.87
C ARG A 137 15.79 -25.46 12.42
N SER A 138 16.92 -24.82 12.12
CA SER A 138 18.26 -25.35 12.39
C SER A 138 18.86 -24.71 13.65
N GLN A 139 18.91 -25.46 14.75
CA GLN A 139 19.56 -25.05 16.00
C GLN A 139 20.81 -25.89 16.29
N LEU A 140 21.90 -25.22 16.65
CA LEU A 140 23.17 -25.86 17.00
C LEU A 140 23.17 -26.35 18.46
N VAL A 141 24.15 -27.18 18.82
CA VAL A 141 24.28 -27.79 20.16
C VAL A 141 24.45 -26.77 21.30
N ASP A 142 24.89 -25.56 20.97
CA ASP A 142 25.08 -24.44 21.90
C ASP A 142 23.84 -23.52 21.99
N GLY A 143 22.75 -23.86 21.29
CA GLY A 143 21.52 -23.07 21.24
C GLY A 143 21.46 -22.03 20.14
N THR A 144 22.52 -21.85 19.34
CA THR A 144 22.54 -20.89 18.22
C THR A 144 21.52 -21.29 17.15
N THR A 145 20.62 -20.38 16.78
CA THR A 145 19.74 -20.55 15.62
C THR A 145 20.45 -20.09 14.36
N THR A 146 20.41 -20.92 13.33
CA THR A 146 20.97 -20.61 12.01
C THR A 146 19.86 -20.56 10.97
N THR A 147 20.03 -19.70 9.98
CA THR A 147 19.09 -19.55 8.86
C THR A 147 19.82 -19.87 7.56
N GLN A 148 19.20 -20.67 6.71
CA GLN A 148 19.73 -20.98 5.38
C GLN A 148 18.73 -20.52 4.32
N PRO A 149 19.18 -19.80 3.27
CA PRO A 149 18.31 -19.47 2.14
C PRO A 149 17.88 -20.78 1.46
N GLN A 150 16.58 -21.08 1.49
CA GLN A 150 16.03 -22.37 1.06
C GLN A 150 14.91 -22.24 0.04
N PHE A 151 14.12 -21.17 0.10
CA PHE A 151 12.91 -21.01 -0.71
C PHE A 151 13.02 -19.82 -1.64
N SER A 152 13.62 -20.01 -2.82
CA SER A 152 13.73 -18.95 -3.82
C SER A 152 12.38 -18.72 -4.50
N ILE A 153 11.84 -17.51 -4.36
CA ILE A 153 10.65 -17.12 -5.10
C ILE A 153 10.99 -16.88 -6.58
N TRP A 154 10.06 -17.28 -7.45
CA TRP A 154 10.11 -17.04 -8.88
C TRP A 154 8.80 -16.42 -9.34
N PHE A 155 8.86 -15.34 -10.11
CA PHE A 155 7.68 -14.67 -10.65
C PHE A 155 7.56 -14.91 -12.16
N HIS A 156 6.33 -15.08 -12.66
CA HIS A 156 6.09 -15.26 -14.11
C HIS A 156 6.67 -14.13 -14.98
N HIS A 157 6.64 -12.88 -14.52
CA HIS A 157 7.13 -11.72 -15.28
C HIS A 157 8.60 -11.37 -15.02
N ALA A 158 9.16 -11.78 -13.87
CA ALA A 158 10.48 -11.36 -13.43
C ALA A 158 11.47 -12.52 -13.23
N GLY A 159 11.01 -13.76 -13.29
CA GLY A 159 11.78 -14.94 -12.90
C GLY A 159 12.37 -14.81 -11.49
N TRP A 160 13.66 -15.12 -11.35
CA TRP A 160 14.44 -14.94 -10.11
C TRP A 160 15.11 -13.57 -9.98
N SER A 161 14.84 -12.63 -10.90
CA SER A 161 15.62 -11.38 -10.99
C SER A 161 15.45 -10.42 -9.80
N VAL A 162 14.49 -10.68 -8.92
CA VAL A 162 14.30 -9.87 -7.71
C VAL A 162 15.40 -10.15 -6.68
N GLU A 163 15.94 -11.38 -6.64
CA GLU A 163 17.03 -11.73 -5.73
C GLU A 163 18.32 -11.01 -6.13
N ASN A 164 19.05 -10.50 -5.13
CA ASN A 164 20.29 -9.73 -5.27
C ASN A 164 20.14 -8.45 -6.13
N TYR A 165 18.91 -7.98 -6.33
CA TYR A 165 18.62 -6.76 -7.08
C TYR A 165 17.51 -5.91 -6.45
N GLY A 166 16.36 -6.49 -6.12
CA GLY A 166 15.18 -5.75 -5.64
C GLY A 166 14.26 -5.33 -6.78
N VAL A 167 13.44 -4.31 -6.54
CA VAL A 167 12.41 -3.83 -7.45
C VAL A 167 12.59 -2.35 -7.68
N ASP A 168 12.82 -1.96 -8.94
CA ASP A 168 12.90 -0.55 -9.28
C ASP A 168 11.54 0.15 -9.17
N PRO A 169 11.50 1.38 -8.64
CA PRO A 169 10.29 2.19 -8.65
C PRO A 169 9.95 2.59 -10.10
N ASP A 170 8.68 2.93 -10.35
CA ASP A 170 8.30 3.58 -11.60
C ASP A 170 8.81 5.01 -11.68
N LEU A 171 8.92 5.68 -10.53
CA LEU A 171 9.48 7.02 -10.40
C LEU A 171 10.55 7.01 -9.32
N TYR A 172 11.81 7.13 -9.74
CA TYR A 172 12.92 7.28 -8.83
C TYR A 172 12.87 8.64 -8.13
N VAL A 173 12.94 8.62 -6.80
CA VAL A 173 13.02 9.80 -5.95
C VAL A 173 14.05 9.53 -4.86
N GLU A 174 15.13 10.30 -4.92
CA GLU A 174 16.18 10.28 -3.91
C GLU A 174 15.66 10.84 -2.58
N ASP A 175 16.19 10.30 -1.47
CA ASP A 175 15.97 10.85 -0.13
C ASP A 175 17.31 11.38 0.42
N PRO A 176 17.68 12.63 0.07
CA PRO A 176 18.98 13.18 0.42
C PRO A 176 19.06 13.51 1.92
N PRO A 177 20.24 13.40 2.56
CA PRO A 177 20.42 13.74 3.98
C PRO A 177 19.93 15.15 4.36
N GLN A 178 20.02 16.11 3.44
CA GLN A 178 19.53 17.47 3.63
C GLN A 178 18.01 17.56 3.78
N GLY A 179 17.26 16.60 3.21
CA GLY A 179 15.81 16.47 3.40
C GLY A 179 15.44 16.23 4.86
N TYR A 180 16.19 15.36 5.56
CA TYR A 180 16.01 15.09 6.98
C TYR A 180 16.18 16.35 7.83
N THR A 181 17.22 17.15 7.56
CA THR A 181 17.47 18.40 8.30
C THR A 181 16.42 19.48 8.06
N ALA A 182 15.78 19.45 6.89
CA ALA A 182 14.75 20.41 6.51
C ALA A 182 13.33 19.95 6.88
N LEU A 183 13.19 18.77 7.51
CA LEU A 183 11.91 18.10 7.78
C LEU A 183 11.05 17.97 6.51
N LYS A 184 11.70 17.69 5.37
CA LYS A 184 11.04 17.49 4.08
C LYS A 184 11.16 16.03 3.67
N ASP A 185 10.04 15.45 3.27
CA ASP A 185 9.97 14.09 2.74
C ASP A 185 9.72 14.13 1.23
N PRO A 186 10.77 14.14 0.38
CA PRO A 186 10.59 14.28 -1.06
C PRO A 186 9.84 13.10 -1.69
N GLN A 187 9.93 11.91 -1.10
CA GLN A 187 9.24 10.73 -1.61
C GLN A 187 7.73 10.82 -1.35
N LEU A 188 7.33 11.25 -0.14
CA LEU A 188 5.93 11.48 0.20
C LEU A 188 5.32 12.63 -0.62
N GLU A 189 6.04 13.74 -0.74
CA GLU A 189 5.61 14.89 -1.55
C GLU A 189 5.40 14.48 -3.01
N LYS A 190 6.33 13.71 -3.58
CA LYS A 190 6.19 13.24 -4.95
C LYS A 190 5.02 12.26 -5.11
N ALA A 191 4.80 11.39 -4.12
CA ALA A 191 3.66 10.48 -4.12
C ALA A 191 2.32 11.23 -4.07
N LEU A 192 2.24 12.27 -3.25
CA LEU A 192 1.07 13.13 -3.18
C LEU A 192 0.85 13.89 -4.49
N GLU A 193 1.89 14.46 -5.08
CA GLU A 193 1.83 15.14 -6.38
C GLU A 193 1.28 14.22 -7.48
N VAL A 194 1.81 12.99 -7.56
CA VAL A 194 1.37 11.97 -8.53
C VAL A 194 -0.08 11.59 -8.27
N MET A 195 -0.46 11.37 -7.02
CA MET A 195 -1.84 11.04 -6.65
C MET A 195 -2.81 12.16 -7.04
N LEU A 196 -2.49 13.42 -6.72
CA LEU A 196 -3.34 14.56 -7.06
C LEU A 196 -3.45 14.78 -8.56
N THR A 197 -2.39 14.48 -9.31
CA THR A 197 -2.42 14.50 -10.78
C THR A 197 -3.34 13.40 -11.32
N LEU A 198 -3.22 12.17 -10.81
CA LEU A 198 -4.10 11.06 -11.17
C LEU A 198 -5.57 11.38 -10.87
N LEU A 199 -5.86 12.03 -9.74
CA LEU A 199 -7.21 12.44 -9.38
C LEU A 199 -7.78 13.56 -10.26
N LYS A 200 -6.94 14.38 -10.88
CA LYS A 200 -7.37 15.37 -11.87
C LYS A 200 -7.65 14.72 -13.22
N GLU A 201 -6.80 13.79 -13.65
CA GLU A 201 -6.92 13.11 -14.94
C GLU A 201 -8.03 12.05 -14.95
N LYS A 202 -8.21 11.37 -13.82
CA LYS A 202 -9.17 10.27 -13.62
C LYS A 202 -9.93 10.52 -12.33
N PRO A 203 -10.88 11.47 -12.32
CA PRO A 203 -11.65 11.79 -11.12
C PRO A 203 -12.46 10.57 -10.66
N VAL A 204 -12.57 10.41 -9.34
CA VAL A 204 -13.42 9.40 -8.71
C VAL A 204 -14.79 10.04 -8.49
N PRO A 205 -15.87 9.55 -9.12
CA PRO A 205 -17.20 10.16 -8.98
C PRO A 205 -17.65 10.19 -7.52
N ALA A 206 -18.30 11.26 -7.10
CA ALA A 206 -18.86 11.32 -5.75
C ALA A 206 -19.94 10.24 -5.59
N MET A 207 -20.12 9.68 -4.39
CA MET A 207 -21.19 8.69 -4.16
C MET A 207 -22.57 9.22 -4.57
N ALA A 208 -22.84 10.49 -4.27
CA ALA A 208 -24.09 11.16 -4.59
C ALA A 208 -24.37 11.24 -6.11
N GLU A 209 -23.34 11.18 -6.95
CA GLU A 209 -23.47 11.18 -8.41
C GLU A 209 -23.82 9.80 -8.97
N LEU A 210 -23.46 8.73 -8.24
CA LEU A 210 -23.66 7.34 -8.67
C LEU A 210 -24.99 6.76 -8.23
N LEU A 211 -25.50 7.20 -7.07
CA LEU A 211 -26.72 6.66 -6.51
C LEU A 211 -27.93 7.48 -6.98
N PRO A 212 -28.92 6.85 -7.64
CA PRO A 212 -30.13 7.56 -8.04
C PRO A 212 -30.90 8.05 -6.81
N SER A 213 -31.55 9.21 -6.92
CA SER A 213 -32.45 9.68 -5.89
C SER A 213 -33.58 8.66 -5.69
N ARG A 214 -33.67 8.05 -4.51
CA ARG A 214 -34.86 7.29 -4.11
C ARG A 214 -36.00 8.27 -3.82
N THR A 215 -36.62 8.83 -4.85
CA THR A 215 -38.01 9.26 -4.72
C THR A 215 -38.83 7.99 -4.48
N PRO A 216 -39.57 7.87 -3.37
CA PRO A 216 -40.48 6.75 -3.19
C PRO A 216 -41.58 6.92 -4.25
N ASP A 217 -41.46 6.19 -5.35
CA ASP A 217 -42.58 6.09 -6.28
C ASP A 217 -43.69 5.36 -5.54
N GLY A 218 -44.76 6.09 -5.23
CA GLY A 218 -45.85 5.68 -4.35
C GLY A 218 -46.76 4.62 -4.96
N SER A 219 -46.21 3.52 -5.46
CA SER A 219 -47.00 2.39 -5.96
C SER A 219 -46.28 1.05 -5.81
N ARG A 220 -46.46 0.41 -4.65
CA ARG A 220 -46.58 -1.05 -4.52
C ARG A 220 -47.55 -1.37 -3.40
#